data_AF-X1A091-F1
#
_entry.id   AF-X1A091-F1
#
_cell.length_a   1.000
_cell.length_b   1.000
_cell.length_c   1.000
_cell.angle_alpha   90.00
_cell.angle_beta   90.00
_cell.angle_gamma   90.00
#
_symmetry.space_group_name_H-M   'P 1'
#
loop_
_entity.id
_entity.type
_entity.pdbx_description
1 polymer ?
#
loop_
_entity_poly.entity_id
_entity_poly.type
_entity_poly.pdbx_seq_one_letter_code
_entity_poly.pdbx_strand_id
1 'polypeptide(L)'
;MEQKYQRKPTTLEISQALELAPSDVMGALKSNELHISMDAPLAQGEEGNMYDVLFSKDAPSPDKELLTDSLKKEIDGALNKLSRREADIVRLHFGLNDKRAHRLEEIG
;
A
#
# COMPACT_ATOMS: atom_id res chain seq x y z
N MET A 1 18.56 36.46 13.02
CA MET A 1 17.71 36.04 14.15
C MET A 1 18.46 35.13 15.13
N GLU A 2 19.27 34.17 14.65
CA GLU A 2 20.07 33.28 15.51
C GLU A 2 21.13 34.00 16.36
N GLN A 3 21.84 35.00 15.82
CA GLN A 3 22.80 35.77 16.63
C GLN A 3 22.14 36.71 17.66
N LYS A 4 20.85 37.05 17.50
CA LYS A 4 20.13 37.98 18.41
C LYS A 4 19.35 37.26 19.51
N TYR A 5 18.78 36.09 19.22
CA TYR A 5 17.90 35.36 20.13
C TYR A 5 18.42 33.97 20.51
N GLN A 6 19.60 33.57 20.02
CA GLN A 6 20.23 32.26 20.26
C GLN A 6 19.30 31.06 20.03
N ARG A 7 18.28 31.23 19.19
CA ARG A 7 17.31 30.20 18.83
C ARG A 7 17.07 30.17 17.33
N LYS A 8 16.72 28.98 16.82
CA LYS A 8 16.20 28.86 15.46
C LYS A 8 14.92 29.70 15.33
N PRO A 9 14.82 30.61 14.35
CA PRO A 9 13.64 31.44 14.17
C PRO A 9 12.42 30.58 13.82
N THR A 10 11.26 30.94 14.36
CA THR A 10 10.00 30.25 14.08
C THR A 10 9.47 30.62 12.70
N THR A 11 8.66 29.74 12.11
CA THR A 11 8.08 29.95 10.76
C THR A 11 7.28 31.24 10.66
N LEU A 12 6.61 31.65 11.75
CA LEU A 12 5.85 32.90 11.83
C LEU A 12 6.75 34.15 11.88
N GLU A 13 7.89 34.07 12.57
CA GLU A 13 8.86 35.18 12.61
C GLU A 13 9.54 35.34 11.24
N ILE A 14 9.81 34.24 10.54
CA ILE A 14 10.37 34.25 9.19
C ILE A 14 9.35 34.82 8.19
N SER A 15 8.09 34.41 8.28
CA SER A 15 7.02 34.91 7.40
C SER A 15 6.79 36.41 7.58
N GLN A 16 6.82 36.89 8.83
CA GLN A 16 6.72 38.32 9.13
C GLN A 16 7.93 39.12 8.63
N ALA A 17 9.14 38.56 8.76
CA ALA A 17 10.36 39.24 8.30
C ALA A 17 10.50 39.26 6.77
N LEU A 18 9.93 38.28 6.07
CA LEU A 18 9.99 38.15 4.61
C LEU A 18 8.73 38.65 3.90
N GLU A 19 7.70 39.09 4.63
CA GLU A 19 6.38 39.47 4.10
C GLU A 19 5.73 38.37 3.23
N LEU A 20 6.01 37.11 3.53
CA LEU A 20 5.48 35.94 2.84
C LEU A 20 4.38 35.26 3.65
N ALA A 21 3.48 34.54 2.98
CA ALA A 21 2.51 33.72 3.68
C ALA A 21 3.24 32.59 4.45
N PRO A 22 2.80 32.24 5.68
CA PRO A 22 3.41 31.15 6.44
C PRO A 22 3.41 29.80 5.69
N SER A 23 2.43 29.58 4.80
CA SER A 23 2.37 28.42 3.89
C SER A 23 3.57 28.36 2.95
N ASP A 24 3.99 29.51 2.42
CA ASP A 24 5.04 29.61 1.41
C ASP A 24 6.41 29.45 2.07
N VAL A 25 6.56 29.96 3.30
CA VAL A 25 7.74 29.72 4.14
C VAL A 25 7.85 28.24 4.52
N MET A 26 6.75 27.59 4.89
CA MET A 26 6.75 26.14 5.13
C MET A 26 7.10 25.35 3.87
N GLY A 27 6.54 25.73 2.71
CA GLY A 27 6.86 25.11 1.43
C GLY A 27 8.34 25.26 1.05
N ALA A 28 8.90 26.46 1.25
CA ALA A 28 10.30 26.75 0.97
C ALA A 28 11.26 26.04 1.94
N LEU A 29 10.89 25.91 3.22
CA LEU A 29 11.67 25.13 4.19
C LEU A 29 11.62 23.64 3.88
N LYS A 30 10.45 23.12 3.50
CA LYS A 30 10.26 21.72 3.13
C LYS A 30 10.93 21.35 1.80
N SER A 31 10.95 22.25 0.82
CA SER A 31 11.69 22.04 -0.43
C SER A 31 13.21 22.09 -0.24
N ASN A 32 13.67 22.69 0.86
CA ASN A 32 15.07 22.69 1.27
C ASN A 32 15.44 21.46 2.12
N GLU A 33 14.47 20.62 2.52
CA GLU A 33 14.79 19.33 3.14
C GLU A 33 15.52 18.48 2.09
N LEU A 34 16.81 18.28 2.36
CA LEU A 34 17.73 17.55 1.50
C LEU A 34 17.12 16.20 1.09
N HIS A 35 17.31 15.83 -0.17
CA HIS A 35 17.08 14.48 -0.64
C HIS A 35 17.78 13.51 0.33
N ILE A 36 16.98 12.77 1.10
CA ILE A 36 17.52 11.75 2.00
C ILE A 36 18.13 10.63 1.16
N SER A 37 19.36 10.24 1.48
CA SER A 37 19.98 9.10 0.83
C SER A 37 19.24 7.84 1.26
N MET A 38 18.75 7.07 0.30
CA MET A 38 18.03 5.82 0.56
C MET A 38 18.94 4.73 1.13
N ASP A 39 20.25 4.85 0.89
CA ASP A 39 21.30 3.90 1.29
C ASP A 39 22.01 4.32 2.59
N ALA A 40 21.69 5.49 3.15
CA ALA A 40 22.25 5.91 4.41
C ALA A 40 21.60 5.14 5.59
N PRO A 41 22.38 4.76 6.61
CA PRO A 41 21.83 4.13 7.81
C PRO A 41 20.89 5.10 8.54
N LEU A 42 19.76 4.60 9.00
CA LEU A 42 18.72 5.42 9.63
C LEU A 42 19.12 5.90 11.04
N ALA A 43 19.93 5.10 11.75
CA ALA A 43 20.47 5.44 13.07
C ALA A 43 21.93 4.97 13.22
N GLN A 44 22.68 5.65 14.10
CA GLN A 44 24.08 5.31 14.37
C GLN A 44 24.17 3.97 15.10
N GLY A 45 24.71 2.95 14.42
CA GLY A 45 24.84 1.58 14.96
C GLY A 45 23.74 0.62 14.51
N GLU A 46 22.78 1.07 13.69
CA GLU A 46 21.82 0.18 13.02
C GLU A 46 22.28 -0.10 11.59
N GLU A 47 22.12 -1.36 11.15
CA GLU A 47 22.43 -1.77 9.77
C GLU A 47 21.31 -1.43 8.78
N GLY A 48 20.12 -1.08 9.28
CA GLY A 48 18.94 -0.80 8.47
C GLY A 48 19.02 0.53 7.74
N ASN A 49 18.77 0.50 6.43
CA ASN A 49 18.67 1.69 5.58
C ASN A 49 17.20 1.98 5.20
N MET A 50 16.97 3.05 4.44
CA MET A 50 15.61 3.45 4.06
C MET A 50 14.92 2.43 3.14
N TYR A 51 15.68 1.61 2.40
CA TYR A 51 15.11 0.50 1.62
C TYR A 51 14.49 -0.57 2.53
N ASP A 52 15.07 -0.83 3.70
CA ASP A 52 14.56 -1.83 4.65
C ASP A 52 13.25 -1.40 5.32
N VAL A 53 13.03 -0.09 5.50
CA VAL A 53 11.79 0.43 6.09
C VAL A 53 10.68 0.57 5.04
N LEU A 54 11.04 0.84 3.80
CA LEU A 54 10.10 0.95 2.68
C LEU A 54 9.74 -0.41 2.06
N PHE A 55 10.01 -1.51 2.77
CA PHE A 55 9.71 -2.88 2.32
C PHE A 55 8.31 -2.95 1.70
N SER A 56 8.31 -3.46 0.47
CA SER A 56 7.30 -3.26 -0.54
C SER A 56 5.92 -3.75 -0.10
N LYS A 57 4.98 -2.81 0.09
CA LYS A 57 3.55 -3.13 0.23
C LYS A 57 2.95 -3.81 -1.00
N ASP A 58 3.67 -3.78 -2.12
CA ASP A 58 3.24 -4.31 -3.42
C ASP A 58 3.68 -5.76 -3.68
N ALA A 59 4.49 -6.36 -2.80
CA ALA A 59 4.81 -7.78 -2.94
C ALA A 59 3.62 -8.63 -2.46
N PRO A 60 3.00 -9.47 -3.31
CA PRO A 60 1.98 -10.40 -2.84
C PRO A 60 2.62 -11.34 -1.81
N SER A 61 2.06 -11.35 -0.60
CA SER A 61 2.49 -12.29 0.43
C SER A 61 2.16 -13.72 -0.03
N PRO A 62 3.11 -14.68 0.06
CA PRO A 62 2.89 -16.06 -0.35
C PRO A 62 1.74 -16.71 0.44
N ASP A 63 1.46 -16.24 1.65
CA ASP A 63 0.32 -16.68 2.46
C ASP A 63 -1.02 -16.41 1.77
N LYS A 64 -1.15 -15.27 1.06
CA LYS A 64 -2.39 -14.94 0.33
C LYS A 64 -2.62 -15.88 -0.84
N GLU A 65 -1.56 -16.27 -1.54
CA GLU A 65 -1.65 -17.23 -2.65
C GLU A 65 -2.02 -18.63 -2.13
N LEU A 66 -1.37 -19.09 -1.06
CA LEU A 66 -1.65 -20.37 -0.42
C LEU A 66 -3.09 -20.45 0.11
N LEU A 67 -3.59 -19.37 0.71
CA LEU A 67 -4.97 -19.29 1.20
C LEU A 67 -5.96 -19.39 0.04
N THR A 68 -5.68 -18.69 -1.06
CA THR A 68 -6.52 -18.72 -2.27
C THR A 68 -6.56 -20.12 -2.90
N ASP A 69 -5.42 -20.80 -2.98
CA ASP A 69 -5.33 -22.17 -3.51
C ASP A 69 -6.06 -23.18 -2.60
N SER A 70 -5.93 -23.04 -1.28
CA SER A 70 -6.63 -23.87 -0.30
C SER A 70 -8.15 -23.72 -0.44
N LEU A 71 -8.63 -22.47 -0.56
CA LEU A 71 -10.05 -22.18 -0.76
C LEU A 71 -10.59 -22.81 -2.06
N LYS A 72 -9.83 -22.70 -3.17
CA LYS A 72 -10.21 -23.32 -4.45
C LYS A 72 -10.37 -24.83 -4.32
N LYS A 73 -9.44 -25.51 -3.63
CA LYS A 73 -9.49 -26.96 -3.39
C LYS A 73 -10.70 -27.37 -2.55
N GLU A 74 -11.03 -26.62 -1.51
CA GLU A 74 -12.22 -26.89 -0.70
C GLU A 74 -13.51 -26.73 -1.51
N ILE A 75 -13.61 -25.67 -2.32
CA ILE A 75 -14.76 -25.43 -3.19
C ILE A 75 -14.91 -26.57 -4.21
N ASP A 76 -13.83 -27.00 -4.87
CA ASP A 76 -13.88 -28.12 -5.81
C ASP A 76 -14.25 -29.44 -5.11
N GLY A 77 -13.77 -29.67 -3.88
CA GLY A 77 -14.17 -30.79 -3.05
C GLY A 77 -15.66 -30.79 -2.70
N ALA A 78 -16.24 -29.62 -2.43
CA ALA A 78 -17.67 -29.47 -2.20
C ALA A 78 -18.49 -29.68 -3.48
N LEU A 79 -18.03 -29.14 -4.61
CA LEU A 79 -18.68 -29.31 -5.91
C LEU A 79 -18.69 -30.77 -6.39
N ASN A 80 -17.67 -31.55 -6.04
CA ASN A 80 -17.61 -32.99 -6.36
C ASN A 80 -18.68 -33.83 -5.63
N LYS A 81 -19.33 -33.29 -4.59
CA LYS A 81 -20.44 -33.95 -3.89
C LYS A 81 -21.79 -33.74 -4.60
N LEU A 82 -21.87 -32.78 -5.50
CA LEU A 82 -23.07 -32.47 -6.29
C LEU A 82 -23.12 -33.32 -7.55
N SER A 83 -24.30 -33.42 -8.18
CA SER A 83 -24.38 -34.01 -9.51
C SER A 83 -23.65 -33.16 -10.54
N ARG A 84 -23.18 -33.77 -11.64
CA ARG A 84 -22.42 -33.07 -12.69
C ARG A 84 -23.13 -31.80 -13.20
N ARG A 85 -24.46 -31.85 -13.35
CA ARG A 85 -25.28 -30.71 -13.76
C ARG A 85 -25.31 -29.60 -12.71
N GLU A 86 -25.54 -29.93 -11.45
CA GLU A 86 -25.58 -28.95 -10.37
C GLU A 86 -24.21 -28.29 -10.17
N ALA A 87 -23.13 -29.07 -10.21
CA ALA A 87 -21.77 -28.54 -10.14
C ALA A 87 -21.45 -27.59 -11.31
N ASP A 88 -21.88 -27.92 -12.54
CA ASP A 88 -21.69 -27.05 -13.70
C ASP A 88 -22.52 -25.76 -13.62
N ILE A 89 -23.76 -25.82 -13.13
CA ILE A 89 -24.59 -24.63 -12.90
C ILE A 89 -23.96 -23.71 -11.86
N VAL A 90 -23.48 -24.25 -10.74
CA VAL A 90 -22.82 -23.47 -9.68
C VAL A 90 -21.52 -22.84 -10.20
N ARG A 91 -20.72 -23.59 -10.98
CA ARG A 91 -19.49 -23.08 -11.59
C ARG A 91 -19.77 -21.93 -12.57
N LEU A 92 -20.79 -22.04 -13.41
CA LEU A 92 -21.18 -21.00 -14.36
C LEU A 92 -21.77 -19.79 -13.65
N HIS A 93 -22.60 -20.00 -12.62
CA HIS A 93 -23.25 -18.91 -11.92
C HIS A 93 -22.26 -18.02 -11.15
N PHE A 94 -21.33 -18.63 -10.44
CA PHE A 94 -20.33 -17.92 -9.63
C PHE A 94 -19.02 -17.63 -10.37
N GLY A 95 -18.87 -18.09 -11.62
CA GLY A 95 -17.64 -17.88 -12.39
C GLY A 95 -16.42 -18.61 -11.81
N LEU A 96 -16.62 -19.80 -11.25
CA LEU A 96 -15.54 -20.59 -10.66
C LEU A 96 -14.64 -21.21 -11.75
N ASN A 97 -13.34 -21.36 -11.47
CA ASN A 97 -12.31 -21.87 -12.40
C ASN A 97 -12.13 -21.02 -13.67
N ASP A 98 -11.93 -19.71 -13.50
CA ASP A 98 -11.69 -18.75 -14.59
C ASP A 98 -12.83 -18.66 -15.62
N LYS A 99 -14.04 -19.06 -15.21
CA LYS A 99 -15.25 -18.86 -16.00
C LYS A 99 -15.86 -17.50 -15.71
N ARG A 100 -16.49 -16.90 -16.72
CA ARG A 100 -17.30 -15.69 -16.49
C ARG A 100 -18.56 -16.07 -15.71
N ALA A 101 -18.95 -15.23 -14.75
CA ALA A 101 -20.20 -15.40 -14.04
C ALA A 101 -21.38 -15.17 -15.01
N HIS A 102 -22.29 -16.15 -15.07
CA HIS A 102 -23.51 -16.13 -15.88
C HIS A 102 -24.75 -16.05 -14.98
N ARG A 103 -25.79 -15.37 -15.45
CA ARG A 103 -27.07 -15.35 -14.74
C ARG A 103 -27.75 -16.71 -14.88
N LEU A 104 -28.53 -17.14 -13.87
CA LEU A 104 -29.30 -18.39 -13.93
C LEU A 104 -30.20 -18.48 -15.17
N GLU A 105 -30.70 -17.33 -15.64
CA GLU A 105 -31.51 -17.19 -16.86
C GLU A 105 -30.74 -17.54 -18.15
N GLU A 106 -29.41 -17.44 -18.15
CA GLU A 106 -28.53 -17.73 -19.29
C GLU A 106 -27.97 -19.16 -19.28
N ILE A 107 -28.15 -19.89 -18.18
CA ILE A 107 -27.61 -21.25 -17.96
C ILE A 107 -28.65 -22.33 -18.33
N GLY A 108 -29.91 -21.94 -18.54
CA GLY A 108 -31.07 -22.80 -18.80
C GLY A 108 -31.10 -23.47 -20.17
#